data_AF-A0A941EHF6-F1
#
_entry.id   AF-A0A941EHF6-F1
#
_cell.length_a   1.000
_cell.length_b   1.000
_cell.length_c   1.000
_cell.angle_alpha   90.00
_cell.angle_beta   90.00
_cell.angle_gamma   90.00
#
_symmetry.space_group_name_H-M   'P 1'
#
loop_
_entity.id
_entity.type
_entity.pdbx_description
1 polymer ?
#
loop_
_entity_poly.entity_id
_entity_poly.type
_entity_poly.pdbx_seq_one_letter_code
_entity_poly.pdbx_strand_id
1 'polypeptide(L)'
;MTSESSTLENELQSVLAQYRADGYEVLREGAPAEIRDFLHGFVPDYVAVKGEEVVLFEVRRAGAGSKQGDAALKELTSLIPRHKNWRIELVWLGRERPRVLARDKARQVLADARRVAEVSLPAALLLAFAAAEAAVEYLLAPALGREEAYGLGSVRGRLTEAESLGVISPRHYEALSEASDLRNQVAHVQVTDVPRAVVDSLFETVELLTGEGYASLDAMIDWFRGEFENPAEHVPYDSRDGGYQYINGSYEPEDVLTDQFPGADPLDRAEAAASLAAEAFEWVRKGDY
;
A
#
# COMPACT_ATOMS: atom_id res chain seq x y z
N MET A 1 28.44 18.69 15.78
CA MET A 1 27.69 17.70 16.59
C MET A 1 26.22 18.10 16.85
N THR A 2 25.66 19.11 16.19
CA THR A 2 24.32 19.65 16.53
C THR A 2 23.23 19.41 15.48
N SER A 3 23.58 19.06 14.23
CA SER A 3 22.60 18.95 13.13
C SER A 3 21.79 17.65 13.13
N GLU A 4 22.35 16.56 13.64
CA GLU A 4 21.71 15.23 13.57
C GLU A 4 20.69 15.05 14.70
N SER A 5 21.03 15.47 15.92
CA SER A 5 20.10 15.48 17.05
C SER A 5 18.88 16.37 16.81
N SER A 6 19.04 17.53 16.16
CA SER A 6 17.90 18.40 15.82
C SER A 6 16.96 17.77 14.80
N THR A 7 17.49 17.02 13.82
CA THR A 7 16.66 16.36 12.80
C THR A 7 15.83 15.21 13.37
N LEU A 8 16.45 14.41 14.24
CA LEU A 8 15.76 13.30 14.93
C LEU A 8 14.67 13.80 15.88
N GLU A 9 14.93 14.92 16.56
CA GLU A 9 13.97 15.53 17.46
C GLU A 9 12.79 16.12 16.68
N ASN A 10 13.03 16.71 15.50
CA ASN A 10 11.97 17.16 14.61
C ASN A 10 11.10 16.00 14.07
N GLU A 11 11.71 14.87 13.71
CA GLU A 11 10.98 13.68 13.24
C GLU A 11 10.04 13.14 14.32
N LEU A 12 10.51 13.05 15.57
CA LEU A 12 9.68 12.67 16.71
C LEU A 12 8.55 13.69 16.93
N GLN A 13 8.84 14.99 16.87
CA GLN A 13 7.81 16.01 17.08
C GLN A 13 6.72 15.98 16.00
N SER A 14 7.06 15.64 14.75
CA SER A 14 6.07 15.49 13.67
C SER A 14 5.08 14.37 13.96
N VAL A 15 5.56 13.18 14.35
CA VAL A 15 4.70 12.05 14.73
C VAL A 15 3.78 12.44 15.89
N LEU A 16 4.33 13.03 16.95
CA LEU A 16 3.54 13.45 18.10
C LEU A 16 2.55 14.59 17.77
N ALA A 17 2.88 15.46 16.81
CA ALA A 17 1.98 16.52 16.37
C ALA A 17 0.76 15.98 15.62
N GLN A 18 0.93 14.91 14.83
CA GLN A 18 -0.19 14.25 14.15
C GLN A 18 -1.21 13.71 15.15
N TYR A 19 -0.75 13.00 16.18
CA TYR A 19 -1.64 12.52 17.26
C TYR A 19 -2.40 13.65 17.97
N ARG A 20 -1.76 14.81 18.17
CA ARG A 20 -2.46 15.98 18.71
C ARG A 20 -3.53 16.50 17.76
N ALA A 21 -3.23 16.54 16.45
CA ALA A 21 -4.20 16.93 15.42
C ALA A 21 -5.40 15.99 15.37
N ASP A 22 -5.17 14.69 15.60
CA ASP A 22 -6.21 13.65 15.65
C ASP A 22 -7.01 13.66 16.96
N GLY A 23 -6.74 14.62 17.85
CA GLY A 23 -7.49 14.86 19.09
C GLY A 23 -6.99 14.07 20.30
N TYR A 24 -5.77 13.51 20.25
CA TYR A 24 -5.15 12.90 21.43
C TYR A 24 -4.43 13.94 22.28
N GLU A 25 -4.50 13.76 23.60
CA GLU A 25 -3.63 14.43 24.55
C GLU A 25 -2.31 13.65 24.68
N VAL A 26 -1.21 14.26 24.23
CA VAL A 26 0.13 13.64 24.22
C VAL A 26 0.96 14.11 25.41
N LEU A 27 1.29 13.19 26.32
CA LEU A 27 2.03 13.39 27.56
C LEU A 27 3.41 12.75 27.46
N ARG A 28 4.48 13.51 27.76
CA ARG A 28 5.85 12.99 27.84
C ARG A 28 6.19 12.41 29.21
N GLU A 29 5.68 13.04 30.26
CA GLU A 29 5.82 12.62 31.64
C GLU A 29 4.47 12.74 32.33
N GLY A 30 4.20 11.84 33.28
CA GLY A 30 2.97 11.90 34.07
C GLY A 30 1.77 11.22 33.41
N ALA A 31 1.96 10.00 32.90
CA ALA A 31 0.82 9.15 32.55
C ALA A 31 -0.16 9.06 33.75
N PRO A 32 -1.48 9.12 33.50
CA PRO A 32 -2.50 8.92 34.53
C PRO A 32 -2.18 7.76 35.46
N ALA A 33 -2.49 7.89 36.75
CA ALA A 33 -2.14 6.87 37.76
C ALA A 33 -2.62 5.46 37.38
N GLU A 34 -3.81 5.38 36.79
CA GLU A 34 -4.41 4.14 36.27
C GLU A 34 -3.54 3.46 35.20
N ILE A 35 -2.91 4.24 34.32
CA ILE A 35 -1.99 3.75 33.30
C ILE A 35 -0.68 3.31 33.94
N ARG A 36 -0.15 4.10 34.89
CA ARG A 36 1.08 3.77 35.62
C ARG A 36 0.98 2.47 36.43
N ASP A 37 -0.14 2.27 37.10
CA ASP A 37 -0.37 1.08 37.93
C ASP A 37 -0.44 -0.19 37.08
N PHE A 38 -1.07 -0.10 35.89
CA PHE A 38 -1.11 -1.19 34.92
C PHE A 38 0.26 -1.55 34.35
N LEU A 39 1.10 -0.55 34.10
CA LEU A 39 2.40 -0.76 33.47
C LEU A 39 3.45 -1.38 34.41
N HIS A 40 3.09 -1.66 35.67
CA HIS A 40 3.93 -2.37 36.66
C HIS A 40 5.37 -1.84 36.75
N GLY A 41 5.55 -0.52 36.61
CA GLY A 41 6.86 0.13 36.67
C GLY A 41 7.54 0.36 35.31
N PHE A 42 6.96 -0.07 34.20
CA PHE A 42 7.36 0.39 32.87
C PHE A 42 6.96 1.86 32.68
N VAL A 43 7.91 2.67 32.20
CA VAL A 43 7.71 4.10 31.94
C VAL A 43 7.90 4.33 30.45
N PRO A 44 6.82 4.51 29.67
CA PRO A 44 6.90 4.83 28.25
C PRO A 44 7.51 6.21 28.04
N ASP A 45 8.13 6.44 26.89
CA ASP A 45 8.68 7.75 26.53
C ASP A 45 7.57 8.80 26.32
N TYR A 46 6.43 8.38 25.76
CA TYR A 46 5.23 9.21 25.65
C TYR A 46 3.95 8.37 25.78
N VAL A 47 2.86 9.03 26.17
CA VAL A 47 1.50 8.46 26.21
C VAL A 47 0.56 9.41 25.48
N ALA A 48 -0.22 8.91 24.52
CA ALA A 48 -1.32 9.65 23.92
C ALA A 48 -2.66 9.07 24.38
N VAL A 49 -3.58 9.93 24.81
CA VAL A 49 -4.89 9.54 25.34
C VAL A 49 -6.01 10.25 24.59
N LYS A 50 -7.03 9.51 24.16
CA LYS A 50 -8.27 10.06 23.56
C LYS A 50 -9.46 9.23 24.01
N GLY A 51 -10.21 9.74 24.99
CA GLY A 51 -11.30 8.98 25.61
C GLY A 51 -10.76 7.71 26.28
N GLU A 52 -11.19 6.53 25.81
CA GLU A 52 -10.72 5.23 26.31
C GLU A 52 -9.48 4.69 25.55
N GLU A 53 -9.07 5.37 24.48
CA GLU A 53 -7.92 4.96 23.68
C GLU A 53 -6.62 5.44 24.30
N VAL A 54 -5.66 4.51 24.43
CA VAL A 54 -4.33 4.78 24.97
C VAL A 54 -3.27 4.26 24.02
N VAL A 55 -2.37 5.14 23.58
CA VAL A 55 -1.21 4.80 22.76
C VAL A 55 0.06 5.06 23.57
N LEU A 56 0.84 4.01 23.79
CA LEU A 56 2.11 4.07 24.51
C LEU A 56 3.25 4.12 23.48
N PHE A 57 4.05 5.18 23.49
CA PHE A 57 5.17 5.34 22.56
C PHE A 57 6.48 4.94 23.21
N GLU A 58 7.26 4.15 22.49
CA GLU A 58 8.64 3.82 22.81
C GLU A 58 9.54 4.30 21.67
N VAL A 59 10.50 5.16 21.99
CA VAL A 59 11.38 5.81 21.02
C VAL A 59 12.72 5.11 21.01
N ARG A 60 13.03 4.45 19.88
CA ARG A 60 14.31 3.74 19.68
C ARG A 60 15.18 4.49 18.68
N ARG A 61 16.47 4.61 18.97
CA ARG A 61 17.46 5.08 17.98
C ARG A 61 18.03 3.89 17.20
N ALA A 62 18.15 4.03 15.88
CA ALA A 62 18.80 3.01 15.06
C ALA A 62 20.22 2.72 15.59
N GLY A 63 20.53 1.44 15.82
CA GLY A 63 21.83 0.98 16.33
C GLY A 63 22.00 0.96 17.87
N ALA A 64 21.05 1.51 18.63
CA ALA A 64 21.07 1.50 20.10
C ALA A 64 20.17 0.40 20.68
N GLY A 65 20.47 -0.87 20.37
CA GLY A 65 19.76 -2.01 20.99
C GLY A 65 20.25 -2.24 22.42
N SER A 66 19.45 -1.92 23.44
CA SER A 66 19.72 -2.35 24.80
C SER A 66 18.92 -3.62 25.10
N LYS A 67 19.60 -4.70 25.51
CA LYS A 67 18.98 -5.99 25.86
C LYS A 67 17.89 -5.89 26.95
N GLN A 68 17.90 -4.79 27.72
CA GLN A 68 16.96 -4.53 28.80
C GLN A 68 15.63 -3.94 28.30
N GLY A 69 15.65 -3.15 27.22
CA GLY A 69 14.44 -2.58 26.61
C GLY A 69 13.60 -3.62 25.87
N ASP A 70 14.24 -4.62 25.25
CA ASP A 70 13.56 -5.70 24.52
C ASP A 70 12.78 -6.65 25.46
N ALA A 71 13.26 -6.83 26.70
CA ALA A 71 12.58 -7.67 27.69
C ALA A 71 11.31 -6.99 28.23
N ALA A 72 11.38 -5.71 28.56
CA ALA A 72 10.24 -4.92 29.02
C ALA A 72 9.16 -4.79 27.92
N LEU A 73 9.58 -4.64 26.67
CA LEU A 73 8.65 -4.56 25.54
C LEU A 73 7.91 -5.90 25.28
N LYS A 74 8.59 -7.03 25.49
CA LYS A 74 7.95 -8.37 25.46
C LYS A 74 6.93 -8.55 26.57
N GLU A 75 7.19 -8.01 27.75
CA GLU A 75 6.24 -8.06 28.85
C GLU A 75 4.99 -7.23 28.55
N LEU A 76 5.14 -6.01 28.03
CA LEU A 76 4.02 -5.15 27.66
C LEU A 76 3.16 -5.71 26.53
N THR A 77 3.77 -6.29 25.51
CA THR A 77 3.03 -6.93 24.41
C THR A 77 2.19 -8.11 24.89
N SER A 78 2.50 -8.71 26.05
CA SER A 78 1.65 -9.72 26.69
C SER A 78 0.51 -9.15 27.55
N LEU A 79 0.62 -7.89 27.99
CA LEU A 79 -0.34 -7.22 28.86
C LEU A 79 -1.40 -6.43 28.08
N ILE A 80 -1.00 -5.78 26.99
CA ILE A 80 -1.87 -4.90 26.18
C ILE A 80 -3.13 -5.58 25.63
N PRO A 81 -3.11 -6.86 25.18
CA PRO A 81 -4.32 -7.52 24.71
C PRO A 81 -5.45 -7.60 25.76
N ARG A 82 -5.16 -7.35 27.05
CA ARG A 82 -6.15 -7.30 28.12
C ARG A 82 -6.98 -6.01 28.14
N HIS A 83 -6.58 -4.99 27.36
CA HIS A 83 -7.31 -3.73 27.18
C HIS A 83 -7.60 -3.50 25.70
N LYS A 84 -8.89 -3.56 25.34
CA LYS A 84 -9.35 -3.52 23.94
C LYS A 84 -8.94 -2.26 23.16
N ASN A 85 -8.65 -1.16 23.86
CA ASN A 85 -8.40 0.16 23.27
C ASN A 85 -6.95 0.64 23.49
N TRP A 86 -6.05 -0.26 23.88
CA TRP A 86 -4.66 0.09 24.18
C TRP A 86 -3.73 -0.47 23.11
N ARG A 87 -2.70 0.29 22.73
CA ARG A 87 -1.66 -0.18 21.82
C ARG A 87 -0.29 0.44 22.13
N ILE A 88 0.77 -0.26 21.72
CA ILE A 88 2.13 0.27 21.71
C ILE A 88 2.51 0.69 20.31
N GLU A 89 3.17 1.84 20.21
CA GLU A 89 3.78 2.33 18.99
C GLU A 89 5.28 2.51 19.17
N LEU A 90 6.06 1.87 18.29
CA LEU A 90 7.51 1.94 18.30
C LEU A 90 7.98 2.96 17.28
N VAL A 91 8.56 4.07 17.75
CA VAL A 91 9.09 5.13 16.89
C VAL A 91 10.60 4.95 16.75
N TRP A 92 11.05 4.57 15.56
CA TRP A 92 12.46 4.36 15.25
C TRP A 92 13.07 5.62 14.65
N LEU A 93 13.82 6.37 15.45
CA LEU A 93 14.52 7.58 15.03
C LEU A 93 15.87 7.24 14.37
N GLY A 94 16.16 7.92 13.26
CA GLY A 94 17.49 7.88 12.64
C GLY A 94 17.75 6.66 11.78
N ARG A 95 16.69 5.97 11.36
CA ARG A 95 16.78 5.14 10.17
C ARG A 95 16.91 6.12 8.99
N GLU A 96 18.03 6.11 8.28
CA GLU A 96 18.03 6.63 6.90
C GLU A 96 16.90 5.87 6.20
N ARG A 97 15.78 6.55 5.99
CA ARG A 97 14.67 5.99 5.24
C ARG A 97 15.24 5.77 3.84
N PRO A 98 15.27 4.52 3.33
CA PRO A 98 15.78 4.27 2.00
C PRO A 98 15.08 5.23 1.04
N ARG A 99 15.84 5.96 0.24
CA ARG A 99 15.24 6.73 -0.85
C ARG A 99 14.48 5.72 -1.71
N VAL A 100 13.20 6.02 -1.97
CA VAL A 100 12.32 5.27 -2.90
C VAL A 100 13.17 4.68 -4.00
N LEU A 101 13.14 3.35 -4.12
CA LEU A 101 13.67 2.69 -5.30
C LEU A 101 12.86 3.22 -6.48
N ALA A 102 13.44 4.16 -7.22
CA ALA A 102 12.82 4.71 -8.41
C ALA A 102 12.35 3.56 -9.31
N ARG A 103 11.22 3.72 -9.98
CA ARG A 103 10.61 2.73 -10.87
C ARG A 103 11.62 2.03 -11.80
N ASP A 104 12.57 2.78 -12.34
CA ASP A 104 13.65 2.25 -13.19
C ASP A 104 14.62 1.34 -12.43
N LYS A 105 14.86 1.64 -11.15
CA LYS A 105 15.67 0.80 -10.29
C LYS A 105 14.95 -0.49 -9.90
N ALA A 106 13.64 -0.45 -9.66
CA ALA A 106 12.84 -1.67 -9.46
C ALA A 106 12.92 -2.58 -10.71
N ARG A 107 12.80 -2.01 -11.91
CA ARG A 107 12.99 -2.75 -13.17
C ARG A 107 14.40 -3.33 -13.33
N GLN A 108 15.43 -2.57 -12.97
CA GLN A 108 16.80 -3.08 -13.00
C GLN A 108 16.96 -4.28 -12.06
N VAL A 109 16.45 -4.17 -10.84
CA VAL A 109 16.47 -5.27 -9.85
C VAL A 109 15.69 -6.48 -10.36
N LEU A 110 14.54 -6.27 -11.01
CA LEU A 110 13.77 -7.35 -11.64
C LEU A 110 14.56 -8.04 -12.76
N ALA A 111 15.24 -7.28 -13.62
CA ALA A 111 16.09 -7.83 -14.67
C ALA A 111 17.27 -8.64 -14.09
N ASP A 112 17.81 -8.21 -12.95
CA ASP A 112 18.84 -8.95 -12.22
C ASP A 112 18.26 -10.25 -11.63
N ALA A 113 17.05 -10.19 -11.06
CA ALA A 113 16.35 -11.36 -10.53
C ALA A 113 16.08 -12.42 -11.61
N ARG A 114 15.68 -12.01 -12.83
CA ARG A 114 15.53 -12.91 -13.99
C ARG A 114 16.83 -13.66 -14.29
N ARG A 115 17.98 -12.98 -14.27
CA ARG A 115 19.29 -13.64 -14.49
C ARG A 115 19.66 -14.60 -13.36
N VAL A 116 19.35 -14.25 -12.12
CA VAL A 116 19.58 -15.14 -10.96
C VAL A 116 18.68 -16.38 -11.02
N ALA A 117 17.50 -16.26 -11.62
CA ALA A 117 16.53 -17.34 -11.73
C ALA A 117 17.05 -18.54 -12.55
N GLU A 118 18.03 -18.33 -13.42
CA GLU A 118 18.73 -19.39 -14.18
C GLU A 118 19.55 -20.33 -13.28
N VAL A 119 19.93 -19.87 -12.09
CA VAL A 119 20.80 -20.62 -11.17
C VAL A 119 20.15 -20.91 -9.82
N SER A 120 19.24 -20.05 -9.34
CA SER A 120 18.59 -20.20 -8.04
C SER A 120 17.25 -19.48 -7.98
N LEU A 121 16.17 -20.26 -7.99
CA LEU A 121 14.82 -19.74 -7.80
C LEU A 121 14.59 -19.09 -6.43
N PRO A 122 15.09 -19.64 -5.31
CA PRO A 122 14.97 -18.97 -4.02
C PRO A 122 15.65 -17.60 -3.99
N ALA A 123 16.85 -17.48 -4.56
CA ALA A 123 17.55 -16.19 -4.61
C ALA A 123 16.85 -15.18 -5.55
N ALA A 124 16.35 -15.66 -6.69
CA ALA A 124 15.57 -14.84 -7.61
C ALA A 124 14.27 -14.33 -6.99
N LEU A 125 13.56 -15.18 -6.24
CA LEU A 125 12.36 -14.81 -5.49
C LEU A 125 12.67 -13.67 -4.51
N LEU A 126 13.71 -13.79 -3.69
CA LEU A 126 14.09 -12.74 -2.74
C LEU A 126 14.39 -11.41 -3.45
N LEU A 127 15.10 -11.45 -4.58
CA LEU A 127 15.50 -10.26 -5.32
C LEU A 127 14.33 -9.60 -6.06
N ALA A 128 13.47 -10.38 -6.71
CA ALA A 128 12.27 -9.84 -7.35
C ALA A 128 11.25 -9.34 -6.33
N PHE A 129 11.19 -9.94 -5.14
CA PHE A 129 10.32 -9.42 -4.09
C PHE A 129 10.78 -8.04 -3.60
N ALA A 130 12.08 -7.77 -3.56
CA ALA A 130 12.57 -6.41 -3.30
C ALA A 130 12.16 -5.41 -4.39
N ALA A 131 12.07 -5.85 -5.66
CA ALA A 131 11.53 -5.03 -6.74
C ALA A 131 10.01 -4.82 -6.60
N ALA A 132 9.27 -5.83 -6.15
CA ALA A 132 7.83 -5.72 -5.87
C ALA A 132 7.53 -4.72 -4.75
N GLU A 133 8.28 -4.77 -3.65
CA GLU A 133 8.13 -3.81 -2.55
C GLU A 133 8.34 -2.37 -3.05
N ALA A 134 9.36 -2.14 -3.88
CA ALA A 134 9.62 -0.85 -4.50
C ALA A 134 8.49 -0.40 -5.43
N ALA A 135 7.93 -1.32 -6.23
CA ALA A 135 6.83 -1.03 -7.14
C ALA A 135 5.56 -0.62 -6.39
N VAL A 136 5.17 -1.39 -5.37
CA VAL A 136 3.99 -1.11 -4.55
C VAL A 136 4.16 0.22 -3.80
N GLU A 137 5.34 0.49 -3.25
CA GLU A 137 5.63 1.76 -2.58
C GLU A 137 5.54 2.96 -3.53
N TYR A 138 6.08 2.82 -4.75
CA TYR A 138 5.97 3.86 -5.78
C TYR A 138 4.50 4.16 -6.13
N LEU A 139 3.66 3.13 -6.22
CA LEU A 139 2.24 3.26 -6.56
C LEU A 139 1.39 3.79 -5.39
N LEU A 140 1.73 3.47 -4.15
CA LEU A 140 1.05 3.98 -2.95
C LEU A 140 1.37 5.45 -2.64
N ALA A 141 2.58 5.90 -3.00
CA ALA A 141 3.08 7.23 -2.63
C ALA A 141 2.19 8.41 -3.08
N PRO A 142 1.53 8.39 -4.26
CA PRO A 142 0.55 9.43 -4.64
C PRO A 142 -0.74 9.40 -3.83
N ALA A 143 -1.20 8.22 -3.39
CA ALA A 143 -2.49 8.05 -2.71
C ALA A 143 -2.43 8.42 -1.23
N LEU A 144 -1.36 8.01 -0.54
CA LEU A 144 -1.17 8.23 0.91
C LEU A 144 -0.21 9.38 1.23
N GLY A 145 0.47 9.92 0.22
CA GLY A 145 1.67 10.71 0.46
C GLY A 145 2.86 9.81 0.84
N ARG A 146 4.07 10.32 0.53
CA ARG A 146 5.30 9.52 0.65
C ARG A 146 5.60 9.08 2.08
N GLU A 147 5.24 9.88 3.09
CA GLU A 147 5.60 9.60 4.48
C GLU A 147 4.75 8.48 5.10
N GLU A 148 3.47 8.40 4.74
CA GLU A 148 2.53 7.40 5.23
C GLU A 148 2.74 6.04 4.54
N ALA A 149 3.06 6.03 3.25
CA ALA A 149 3.37 4.81 2.50
C ALA A 149 4.54 3.98 3.10
N TYR A 150 5.52 4.65 3.74
CA TYR A 150 6.61 3.99 4.48
C TYR A 150 6.23 3.54 5.89
N GLY A 151 5.21 4.16 6.49
CA GLY A 151 4.76 3.87 7.86
C GLY A 151 3.90 2.60 7.97
N LEU A 152 3.42 2.08 6.84
CA LEU A 152 2.64 0.85 6.76
C LEU A 152 3.50 -0.36 7.15
N GLY A 153 3.34 -0.81 8.40
CA GLY A 153 4.19 -1.78 9.10
C GLY A 153 4.74 -2.95 8.28
N SER A 154 4.00 -4.07 8.19
CA SER A 154 4.49 -5.28 7.52
C SER A 154 4.32 -5.23 6.00
N VAL A 155 5.11 -6.02 5.26
CA VAL A 155 4.92 -6.23 3.81
C VAL A 155 3.46 -6.54 3.47
N ARG A 156 2.84 -7.43 4.25
CA ARG A 156 1.44 -7.85 4.05
C ARG A 156 0.47 -6.69 4.24
N GLY A 157 0.72 -5.83 5.24
CA GLY A 157 -0.07 -4.62 5.46
C GLY A 157 -0.01 -3.66 4.26
N ARG A 158 1.17 -3.46 3.67
CA ARG A 158 1.32 -2.64 2.45
C ARG A 158 0.57 -3.21 1.24
N LEU A 159 0.60 -4.53 1.06
CA LEU A 159 -0.15 -5.18 -0.03
C LEU A 159 -1.66 -5.03 0.17
N THR A 160 -2.15 -5.24 1.39
CA THR A 160 -3.58 -5.05 1.71
C THR A 160 -4.01 -3.60 1.48
N GLU A 161 -3.21 -2.63 1.93
CA GLU A 161 -3.51 -1.21 1.73
C GLU A 161 -3.54 -0.85 0.23
N ALA A 162 -2.59 -1.35 -0.55
CA ALA A 162 -2.54 -1.08 -2.00
C ALA A 162 -3.77 -1.64 -2.73
N GLU A 163 -4.26 -2.81 -2.34
CA GLU A 163 -5.48 -3.38 -2.91
C GLU A 163 -6.73 -2.62 -2.44
N SER A 164 -6.83 -2.28 -1.16
CA SER A 164 -7.96 -1.55 -0.60
C SER A 164 -8.12 -0.13 -1.15
N LEU A 165 -7.01 0.50 -1.56
CA LEU A 165 -7.02 1.80 -2.24
C LEU A 165 -7.21 1.69 -3.76
N GLY A 166 -7.38 0.48 -4.31
CA GLY A 166 -7.55 0.27 -5.75
C GLY A 166 -6.29 0.54 -6.57
N VAL A 167 -5.12 0.59 -5.91
CA VAL A 167 -3.82 0.90 -6.55
C VAL A 167 -3.24 -0.33 -7.24
N ILE A 168 -3.59 -1.52 -6.76
CA ILE A 168 -3.35 -2.81 -7.43
C ILE A 168 -4.66 -3.60 -7.47
N SER A 169 -4.82 -4.49 -8.45
CA SER A 169 -6.02 -5.33 -8.52
C SER A 169 -5.98 -6.50 -7.53
N PRO A 170 -7.13 -7.14 -7.22
CA PRO A 170 -7.16 -8.34 -6.39
C PRO A 170 -6.27 -9.47 -6.92
N ARG A 171 -6.12 -9.58 -8.24
CA ARG A 171 -5.23 -10.55 -8.89
C ARG A 171 -3.75 -10.25 -8.60
N HIS A 172 -3.34 -8.99 -8.71
CA HIS A 172 -1.97 -8.57 -8.35
C HIS A 172 -1.71 -8.80 -6.87
N TYR A 173 -2.69 -8.52 -6.01
CA TYR A 173 -2.60 -8.79 -4.58
C TYR A 173 -2.41 -10.27 -4.27
N GLU A 174 -3.15 -11.17 -4.93
CA GLU A 174 -3.02 -12.61 -4.76
C GLU A 174 -1.61 -13.10 -5.14
N ALA A 175 -1.12 -12.72 -6.33
CA ALA A 175 0.21 -13.09 -6.80
C ALA A 175 1.33 -12.58 -5.87
N LEU A 176 1.23 -11.33 -5.41
CA LEU A 176 2.19 -10.74 -4.47
C LEU A 176 2.12 -11.38 -3.08
N SER A 177 0.93 -11.74 -2.62
CA SER A 177 0.73 -12.40 -1.32
C SER A 177 1.30 -13.82 -1.32
N GLU A 178 1.06 -14.60 -2.37
CA GLU A 178 1.64 -15.93 -2.54
C GLU A 178 3.17 -15.85 -2.55
N ALA A 179 3.73 -14.93 -3.34
CA ALA A 179 5.17 -14.70 -3.38
C ALA A 179 5.75 -14.26 -2.03
N SER A 180 5.03 -13.43 -1.27
CA SER A 180 5.42 -12.95 0.07
C SER A 180 5.52 -14.08 1.08
N ASP A 181 4.53 -14.98 1.07
CA ASP A 181 4.50 -16.13 1.96
C ASP A 181 5.65 -17.10 1.65
N LEU A 182 5.93 -17.35 0.38
CA LEU A 182 7.05 -18.18 -0.04
C LEU A 182 8.40 -17.50 0.26
N ARG A 183 8.51 -16.18 0.05
CA ARG A 183 9.69 -15.37 0.38
C ARG A 183 10.03 -15.48 1.86
N ASN A 184 9.04 -15.46 2.74
CA ASN A 184 9.25 -15.60 4.18
C ASN A 184 9.77 -17.00 4.53
N GLN A 185 9.21 -18.05 3.92
CA GLN A 185 9.67 -19.43 4.12
C GLN A 185 11.12 -19.61 3.63
N VAL A 186 11.47 -19.06 2.47
CA VAL A 186 12.85 -19.07 1.94
C VAL A 186 13.81 -18.30 2.86
N ALA A 187 13.44 -17.09 3.28
CA ALA A 187 14.27 -16.26 4.16
C ALA A 187 14.54 -16.93 5.52
N HIS A 188 13.59 -17.71 6.03
CA HIS A 188 13.74 -18.50 7.25
C HIS A 188 14.30 -19.91 7.02
N VAL A 189 14.74 -20.22 5.79
CA VAL A 189 15.34 -21.52 5.40
C VAL A 189 14.40 -22.71 5.67
N GLN A 190 13.09 -22.48 5.59
CA GLN A 190 12.05 -23.50 5.75
C GLN A 190 11.76 -24.23 4.43
N VAL A 191 11.90 -23.52 3.30
CA VAL A 191 11.69 -24.06 1.95
C VAL A 191 12.86 -23.68 1.07
N THR A 192 13.33 -24.66 0.29
CA THR A 192 14.37 -24.48 -0.74
C THR A 192 13.87 -24.81 -2.14
N ASP A 193 12.77 -25.56 -2.24
CA ASP A 193 12.13 -25.88 -3.51
C ASP A 193 11.05 -24.84 -3.81
N VAL A 194 11.41 -23.85 -4.61
CA VAL A 194 10.55 -22.71 -4.98
C VAL A 194 9.94 -23.00 -6.35
N PRO A 195 8.60 -23.05 -6.48
CA PRO A 195 7.97 -23.27 -7.77
C PRO A 195 8.30 -22.15 -8.76
N ARG A 196 8.79 -22.53 -9.94
CA ARG A 196 9.08 -21.63 -11.06
C ARG A 196 7.88 -20.73 -11.39
N ALA A 197 6.66 -21.30 -11.39
CA ALA A 197 5.43 -20.58 -11.71
C ALA A 197 5.18 -19.37 -10.79
N VAL A 198 5.47 -19.48 -9.48
CA VAL A 198 5.32 -18.37 -8.53
C VAL A 198 6.34 -17.27 -8.83
N VAL A 199 7.58 -17.64 -9.19
CA VAL A 199 8.62 -16.67 -9.56
C VAL A 199 8.28 -15.95 -10.86
N ASP A 200 7.76 -16.67 -11.86
CA ASP A 200 7.35 -16.09 -13.14
C ASP A 200 6.14 -15.17 -12.99
N SER A 201 5.12 -15.59 -12.22
CA SER A 201 3.98 -14.75 -11.89
C SER A 201 4.40 -13.47 -11.16
N LEU A 202 5.33 -13.58 -10.19
CA LEU A 202 5.91 -12.41 -9.54
C LEU A 202 6.64 -11.51 -10.55
N PHE A 203 7.43 -12.06 -11.47
CA PHE A 203 8.14 -11.26 -12.47
C PHE A 203 7.18 -10.49 -13.37
N GLU A 204 6.15 -11.16 -13.89
CA GLU A 204 5.11 -10.57 -14.74
C GLU A 204 4.37 -9.45 -13.99
N THR A 205 4.01 -9.70 -12.73
CA THR A 205 3.33 -8.71 -11.89
C THR A 205 4.21 -7.48 -11.67
N VAL A 206 5.48 -7.64 -11.29
CA VAL A 206 6.37 -6.50 -11.07
C VAL A 206 6.66 -5.74 -12.36
N GLU A 207 6.82 -6.44 -13.49
CA GLU A 207 7.02 -5.82 -14.80
C GLU A 207 5.83 -4.94 -15.19
N LEU A 208 4.62 -5.45 -14.98
CA LEU A 208 3.38 -4.72 -15.21
C LEU A 208 3.25 -3.51 -14.26
N LEU A 209 3.39 -3.69 -12.94
CA LEU A 209 3.26 -2.61 -11.94
C LEU A 209 4.29 -1.50 -12.14
N THR A 210 5.43 -1.84 -12.74
CA THR A 210 6.46 -0.87 -13.09
C THR A 210 6.36 -0.40 -14.54
N GLY A 211 5.35 -0.76 -15.32
CA GLY A 211 5.12 -0.35 -16.72
C GLY A 211 4.70 1.12 -16.89
N GLU A 212 5.07 1.78 -18.01
CA GLU A 212 4.79 3.24 -18.20
C GLU A 212 3.32 3.56 -18.41
N GLY A 213 2.57 2.61 -18.95
CA GLY A 213 1.13 2.69 -19.08
C GLY A 213 0.38 1.90 -18.02
N TYR A 214 1.00 1.61 -16.86
CA TYR A 214 0.26 0.95 -15.78
C TYR A 214 -0.89 1.85 -15.33
N ALA A 215 -2.09 1.28 -15.34
CA ALA A 215 -3.29 1.84 -14.74
C ALA A 215 -3.99 0.71 -13.99
N SER A 216 -4.43 1.00 -12.77
CA SER A 216 -5.22 0.04 -11.99
C SER A 216 -6.65 -0.05 -12.53
N LEU A 217 -7.34 -1.13 -12.16
CA LEU A 217 -8.75 -1.35 -12.46
C LEU A 217 -9.60 -0.10 -12.12
N ASP A 218 -9.49 0.38 -10.89
CA ASP A 218 -10.27 1.50 -10.38
C ASP A 218 -9.91 2.81 -11.08
N ALA A 219 -8.61 3.05 -11.36
CA ALA A 219 -8.18 4.22 -12.10
C ALA A 219 -8.75 4.27 -13.53
N MET A 220 -8.86 3.11 -14.20
CA MET A 220 -9.48 3.01 -15.52
C MET A 220 -10.98 3.32 -15.47
N ILE A 221 -11.69 2.75 -14.47
CA ILE A 221 -13.13 2.98 -14.28
C ILE A 221 -13.40 4.45 -13.93
N ASP A 222 -12.65 5.03 -13.00
CA ASP A 222 -12.82 6.42 -12.57
C ASP A 222 -12.52 7.40 -13.70
N TRP A 223 -11.46 7.17 -14.48
CA TRP A 223 -11.17 7.97 -15.66
C TRP A 223 -12.32 7.90 -16.67
N PHE A 224 -12.83 6.69 -16.95
CA PHE A 224 -13.90 6.51 -17.93
C PHE A 224 -15.19 7.22 -17.50
N ARG A 225 -15.61 7.07 -16.24
CA ARG A 225 -16.76 7.80 -15.67
C ARG A 225 -16.52 9.30 -15.58
N GLY A 226 -15.26 9.74 -15.59
CA GLY A 226 -14.86 11.13 -15.71
C GLY A 226 -15.20 11.71 -17.09
N GLU A 227 -14.91 10.96 -18.16
CA GLU A 227 -15.02 11.38 -19.56
C GLU A 227 -16.36 11.04 -20.24
N PHE A 228 -17.04 10.00 -19.77
CA PHE A 228 -18.25 9.45 -20.37
C PHE A 228 -19.40 9.40 -19.36
N GLU A 229 -20.63 9.38 -19.87
CA GLU A 229 -21.83 9.27 -19.06
C GLU A 229 -22.86 8.34 -19.70
N ASN A 230 -23.82 7.90 -18.88
CA ASN A 230 -24.92 7.07 -19.33
C ASN A 230 -25.84 7.91 -20.25
N PRO A 231 -26.16 7.42 -21.47
CA PRO A 231 -27.05 8.13 -22.39
C PRO A 231 -28.41 8.49 -21.79
N ALA A 232 -28.89 7.73 -20.80
CA ALA A 232 -30.12 8.00 -20.09
C ALA A 232 -30.19 9.39 -19.42
N GLU A 233 -29.05 9.99 -19.11
CA GLU A 233 -28.98 11.26 -18.39
C GLU A 233 -29.29 12.46 -19.30
N HIS A 234 -28.73 12.51 -20.52
CA HIS A 234 -28.79 13.70 -21.38
C HIS A 234 -29.15 13.44 -22.84
N VAL A 235 -29.17 12.18 -23.29
CA VAL A 235 -29.45 11.87 -24.70
C VAL A 235 -30.96 11.69 -24.91
N PRO A 236 -31.58 12.40 -25.87
CA PRO A 236 -33.01 12.22 -26.16
C PRO A 236 -33.36 10.78 -26.53
N TYR A 237 -34.45 10.27 -25.97
CA TYR A 237 -34.95 8.92 -26.24
C TYR A 237 -36.18 8.96 -27.16
N ASP A 238 -36.14 8.26 -28.29
CA ASP A 238 -37.31 8.08 -29.15
C ASP A 238 -38.01 6.75 -28.86
N SER A 239 -39.18 6.82 -28.23
CA SER A 239 -40.02 5.66 -27.92
C SER A 239 -40.59 4.92 -29.13
N ARG A 240 -40.58 5.51 -30.34
CA ARG A 240 -41.05 4.84 -31.56
C ARG A 240 -40.01 3.90 -32.13
N ASP A 241 -38.74 4.31 -32.11
CA ASP A 241 -37.61 3.53 -32.61
C ASP A 241 -36.92 2.72 -31.49
N GLY A 242 -37.22 3.03 -30.22
CA GLY A 242 -36.76 2.28 -29.05
C GLY A 242 -35.30 2.53 -28.70
N GLY A 243 -34.77 3.74 -28.93
CA GLY A 243 -33.35 4.04 -28.74
C GLY A 243 -33.01 5.51 -28.49
N TYR A 244 -31.79 5.72 -27.99
CA TYR A 244 -31.18 7.04 -27.79
C TYR A 244 -30.73 7.65 -29.12
N GLN A 245 -30.84 8.99 -29.23
CA GLN A 245 -30.47 9.75 -30.41
C GLN A 245 -29.10 10.39 -30.25
N TYR A 246 -28.05 9.68 -30.69
CA TYR A 246 -26.66 10.15 -30.56
C TYR A 246 -26.27 11.15 -31.64
N ILE A 247 -25.65 12.28 -31.26
CA ILE A 247 -25.12 13.27 -32.21
C ILE A 247 -23.78 12.81 -32.80
N ASN A 248 -22.87 12.32 -31.94
CA ASN A 248 -21.51 11.92 -32.32
C ASN A 248 -21.27 10.40 -32.21
N GLY A 249 -22.35 9.61 -32.10
CA GLY A 249 -22.30 8.16 -31.90
C GLY A 249 -22.20 7.75 -30.44
N SER A 250 -22.24 6.44 -30.22
CA SER A 250 -22.04 5.77 -28.93
C SER A 250 -20.61 5.20 -28.84
N TYR A 251 -20.17 4.95 -27.61
CA TYR A 251 -18.87 4.38 -27.30
C TYR A 251 -19.01 3.10 -26.49
N GLU A 252 -18.24 2.09 -26.86
CA GLU A 252 -18.11 0.83 -26.12
C GLU A 252 -16.93 0.91 -25.13
N PRO A 253 -17.11 0.56 -23.84
CA PRO A 253 -16.04 0.65 -22.85
C PRO A 253 -14.77 -0.14 -23.23
N GLU A 254 -14.92 -1.32 -23.86
CA GLU A 254 -13.78 -2.17 -24.23
C GLU A 254 -12.83 -1.49 -25.23
N ASP A 255 -13.40 -0.90 -26.29
CA ASP A 255 -12.63 -0.20 -27.33
C ASP A 255 -11.91 1.02 -26.74
N VAL A 256 -12.66 1.85 -26.00
CA VAL A 256 -12.13 3.09 -25.41
C VAL A 256 -11.00 2.79 -24.43
N LEU A 257 -11.19 1.81 -23.54
CA LEU A 257 -10.16 1.46 -22.56
C LEU A 257 -8.93 0.83 -23.23
N THR A 258 -9.11 0.08 -24.33
CA THR A 258 -7.99 -0.53 -25.06
C THR A 258 -7.11 0.53 -25.73
N ASP A 259 -7.74 1.54 -26.32
CA ASP A 259 -7.03 2.66 -26.94
C ASP A 259 -6.37 3.58 -25.90
N GLN A 260 -7.07 3.85 -24.79
CA GLN A 260 -6.58 4.78 -23.76
C GLN A 260 -5.52 4.16 -22.85
N PHE A 261 -5.64 2.87 -22.51
CA PHE A 261 -4.76 2.17 -21.58
C PHE A 261 -4.09 0.95 -22.24
N PRO A 262 -3.27 1.16 -23.28
CA PRO A 262 -2.63 0.05 -24.00
C PRO A 262 -1.58 -0.69 -23.14
N GLY A 263 -1.07 -0.03 -22.09
CA GLY A 263 -0.10 -0.60 -21.14
C GLY A 263 -0.70 -1.20 -19.87
N ALA A 264 -2.02 -1.14 -19.69
CA ALA A 264 -2.69 -1.77 -18.56
C ALA A 264 -2.78 -3.29 -18.76
N ASP A 265 -2.98 -4.00 -17.64
CA ASP A 265 -3.19 -5.44 -17.68
C ASP A 265 -4.43 -5.77 -18.53
N PRO A 266 -4.31 -6.61 -19.57
CA PRO A 266 -5.46 -6.97 -20.40
C PRO A 266 -6.65 -7.53 -19.61
N LEU A 267 -6.38 -8.25 -18.51
CA LEU A 267 -7.43 -8.82 -17.67
C LEU A 267 -8.10 -7.75 -16.81
N ASP A 268 -7.35 -6.82 -16.22
CA ASP A 268 -7.96 -5.70 -15.48
C ASP A 268 -8.73 -4.78 -16.43
N ARG A 269 -8.22 -4.58 -17.66
CA ARG A 269 -8.91 -3.79 -18.68
C ARG A 269 -10.25 -4.43 -19.07
N ALA A 270 -10.26 -5.74 -19.29
CA ALA A 270 -11.48 -6.48 -19.58
C ALA A 270 -12.48 -6.43 -18.41
N GLU A 271 -11.99 -6.52 -17.16
CA GLU A 271 -12.82 -6.41 -15.96
C GLU A 271 -13.39 -4.99 -15.76
N ALA A 272 -12.61 -3.95 -16.06
CA ALA A 272 -13.09 -2.57 -16.07
C ALA A 272 -14.18 -2.38 -17.13
N ALA A 273 -13.95 -2.87 -18.35
CA ALA A 273 -14.92 -2.80 -19.44
C ALA A 273 -16.22 -3.55 -19.09
N ALA A 274 -16.11 -4.74 -18.49
CA ALA A 274 -17.27 -5.52 -18.06
C ALA A 274 -18.06 -4.81 -16.94
N SER A 275 -17.37 -4.19 -15.99
CA SER A 275 -17.99 -3.39 -14.92
C SER A 275 -18.80 -2.23 -15.50
N LEU A 276 -18.22 -1.49 -16.45
CA LEU A 276 -18.88 -0.37 -17.12
C LEU A 276 -20.04 -0.82 -18.02
N ALA A 277 -19.89 -1.94 -18.73
CA ALA A 277 -20.95 -2.50 -19.57
C ALA A 277 -22.15 -3.01 -18.77
N ALA A 278 -21.95 -3.39 -17.51
CA ALA A 278 -23.04 -3.74 -16.59
C ALA A 278 -23.86 -2.52 -16.14
N GLU A 279 -23.29 -1.31 -16.18
CA GLU A 279 -23.98 -0.06 -15.86
C GLU A 279 -24.77 0.49 -17.06
N ALA A 280 -24.16 0.47 -18.25
CA ALA A 280 -24.80 0.91 -19.49
C ALA A 280 -24.24 0.15 -20.70
N PHE A 281 -25.13 -0.21 -21.63
CA PHE A 281 -24.78 -0.92 -22.86
C PHE A 281 -24.00 -0.03 -23.84
N GLU A 282 -24.31 1.26 -23.87
CA GLU A 282 -23.66 2.27 -24.69
C GLU A 282 -23.36 3.49 -23.83
N TRP A 283 -22.27 4.19 -24.16
CA TRP A 283 -21.86 5.39 -23.45
C TRP A 283 -21.76 6.59 -24.39
N VAL A 284 -22.02 7.79 -23.87
CA VAL A 284 -21.81 9.04 -24.60
C VAL A 284 -20.69 9.83 -23.93
N ARG A 285 -19.87 10.50 -24.73
CA ARG A 285 -18.83 11.38 -24.20
C ARG A 285 -19.48 12.64 -23.62
N LYS A 286 -19.04 13.06 -22.44
CA LYS A 286 -19.56 14.29 -21.83
C LYS A 286 -19.28 15.50 -22.74
N GLY A 287 -20.31 16.29 -23.00
CA GLY A 287 -20.25 17.43 -23.93
C GLY A 287 -20.67 17.11 -25.37
N ASP A 288 -20.87 15.83 -25.71
CA ASP A 288 -21.30 15.37 -27.03
C ASP A 288 -22.80 15.00 -27.06
N TYR A 289 -23.67 15.94 -26.67
CA TYR A 289 -25.13 15.80 -26.64
C TYR A 289 -25.88 16.90 -27.40
#